data_AF-D7TXZ9-F1
#
_entry.id   AF-D7TXZ9-F1
#
_cell.length_a   1.000
_cell.length_b   1.000
_cell.length_c   1.000
_cell.angle_alpha   90.00
_cell.angle_beta   90.00
_cell.angle_gamma   90.00
#
_symmetry.space_group_name_H-M   'P 1'
#
loop_
_entity.id
_entity.type
_entity.pdbx_description
1 polymer ?
#
loop_
_entity_poly.entity_id
_entity_poly.type
_entity_poly.pdbx_seq_one_letter_code
_entity_poly.pdbx_strand_id
1 'polypeptide(L)' 'MTILFGYMNYHHEFTERARIFAKEVREIQIGPGEPFFTGDGTGQVDVWKWQAEPTSLAS' A
#
# COMPACT_ATOMS: atom_id res chain seq x y z
N MET A 1 9.71 9.01 -3.56
CA MET A 1 8.24 9.01 -3.64
C MET A 1 7.66 8.29 -2.43
N THR A 2 6.56 8.78 -1.88
CA THR A 2 5.87 8.14 -0.76
C THR A 2 4.44 7.84 -1.15
N ILE A 3 4.00 6.59 -0.95
CA ILE A 3 2.60 6.20 -1.13
C ILE A 3 1.98 6.06 0.25
N LEU A 4 0.88 6.77 0.48
CA LEU A 4 0.11 6.73 1.71
C LEU A 4 -1.14 5.88 1.49
N PHE A 5 -1.32 4.88 2.33
CA PHE A 5 -2.53 4.07 2.37
C PHE A 5 -3.34 4.43 3.60
N GLY A 6 -4.65 4.50 3.45
CA GLY A 6 -5.53 4.96 4.50
C GLY A 6 -6.99 4.82 4.12
N TYR A 7 -7.86 5.38 4.95
CA TYR A 7 -9.30 5.39 4.74
C TYR A 7 -9.85 6.78 4.97
N MET A 8 -10.98 7.07 4.32
CA MET A 8 -11.76 8.27 4.61
C MET A 8 -12.61 8.01 5.84
N ASN A 9 -12.56 8.93 6.80
CA ASN A 9 -13.36 8.86 8.02
C ASN A 9 -14.72 9.53 7.82
N TYR A 10 -15.61 9.35 8.81
CA TYR A 10 -16.91 10.00 8.88
C TYR A 10 -16.85 11.54 8.89
N HIS A 11 -15.70 12.12 9.25
CA HIS A 11 -15.43 13.55 9.17
C HIS A 11 -14.89 14.01 7.81
N HIS A 12 -14.87 13.13 6.79
CA HIS A 12 -14.25 13.38 5.47
C HIS A 12 -12.74 13.69 5.53
N GLU A 13 -12.07 13.27 6.61
CA GLU A 13 -10.63 13.35 6.77
C GLU A 13 -9.99 12.02 6.39
N PHE A 14 -8.80 12.08 5.78
CA PHE A 14 -8.01 10.89 5.49
C PHE A 14 -7.16 10.49 6.70
N THR A 15 -7.27 9.23 7.15
CA THR A 15 -6.36 8.65 8.15
C THR A 15 -5.38 7.71 7.49
N GLU A 16 -4.09 8.02 7.60
CA GLU A 16 -2.99 7.16 7.18
C GLU A 16 -2.93 5.89 8.06
N ARG A 17 -2.86 4.72 7.42
CA ARG A 17 -2.64 3.41 8.06
C ARG A 17 -1.27 2.81 7.75
N ALA A 18 -0.73 3.08 6.55
CA ALA A 18 0.55 2.52 6.12
C ALA A 18 1.24 3.40 5.08
N ARG A 19 2.54 3.18 4.93
CA ARG A 19 3.41 3.96 4.06
C ARG A 19 4.44 3.10 3.37
N ILE A 20 4.62 3.32 2.07
CA ILE A 20 5.70 2.71 1.28
C ILE A 20 6.67 3.81 0.85
N PHE A 21 7.95 3.56 1.08
CA PHE A 21 9.05 4.42 0.62
C PHE A 21 9.66 3.80 -0.64
N ALA A 22 9.57 4.51 -1.76
CA ALA A 22 10.15 4.11 -3.04
C ALA A 22 10.92 5.29 -3.65
N LYS A 23 11.94 5.03 -4.47
CA LYS A 23 12.69 6.11 -5.14
C LYS A 23 11.77 6.87 -6.11
N GLU A 24 11.09 6.14 -6.98
CA GLU A 24 10.16 6.63 -8.00
C GLU A 24 8.99 5.66 -8.12
N VAL A 25 7.78 6.18 -8.34
CA VAL A 25 6.58 5.40 -8.64
C VAL A 25 5.84 6.15 -9.75
N ARG A 26 5.49 5.45 -10.82
CA ARG A 26 4.74 6.01 -11.96
C ARG A 26 3.36 5.41 -12.12
N GLU A 27 3.16 4.20 -11.64
CA GLU A 27 1.89 3.51 -11.75
C GLU A 27 1.59 2.73 -10.46
N ILE A 28 0.32 2.72 -10.08
CA ILE A 28 -0.21 1.92 -8.99
C ILE A 28 -1.43 1.19 -9.54
N GLN A 29 -1.45 -0.14 -9.43
CA GLN A 29 -2.56 -0.94 -9.93
C GLN A 29 -3.00 -1.96 -8.88
N ILE A 30 -4.31 -2.09 -8.69
CA ILE A 30 -4.91 -3.16 -7.87
C ILE A 30 -5.00 -4.42 -8.73
N GLY A 31 -4.40 -5.50 -8.24
CA GLY A 31 -4.47 -6.82 -8.87
C GLY A 31 -5.74 -7.58 -8.52
N PRO A 32 -6.03 -8.67 -9.24
CA PRO A 32 -7.12 -9.56 -8.87
C PRO A 32 -6.88 -10.16 -7.47
N GLY A 33 -7.89 -10.09 -6.61
CA GLY A 33 -7.83 -10.57 -5.22
C GLY A 33 -7.30 -9.51 -4.26
N GLU A 34 -6.09 -9.75 -3.73
CA GLU A 34 -5.50 -8.99 -2.62
C GLU A 34 -4.23 -8.18 -2.96
N PRO A 35 -3.37 -8.58 -3.93
CA PRO A 35 -2.12 -7.84 -4.14
C PRO A 35 -2.36 -6.55 -4.91
N PHE A 36 -1.47 -5.58 -4.68
CA PHE A 36 -1.33 -4.41 -5.52
C PHE A 36 0.11 -4.29 -6.04
N PHE A 37 0.27 -3.49 -7.09
CA PHE A 37 1.52 -3.34 -7.80
C PHE A 37 1.94 -1.88 -7.81
N THR A 38 3.25 -1.65 -7.74
CA THR A 38 3.85 -0.35 -8.04
C THR A 38 4.86 -0.53 -9.16
N GLY A 39 4.75 0.29 -10.20
CA GLY A 39 5.67 0.29 -11.33
C GLY A 39 6.54 1.55 -11.39
N ASP A 40 7.77 1.40 -11.88
CA ASP A 40 8.67 2.52 -12.15
C ASP A 40 8.91 2.75 -13.65
N GLY A 41 9.71 3.78 -13.99
CA GLY A 41 10.02 4.12 -15.38
C GLY A 41 10.98 3.16 -16.09
N THR A 42 11.49 2.14 -15.40
CA THR A 42 12.44 1.15 -15.94
C THR A 42 11.77 -0.17 -16.30
N GLY A 43 10.49 -0.34 -15.96
CA GLY A 43 9.75 -1.60 -16.08
C GLY A 43 9.93 -2.52 -14.87
N GLN A 44 10.54 -2.04 -13.79
CA GLN A 44 10.54 -2.76 -12.53
C GLN A 44 9.16 -2.65 -11.88
N VAL A 45 8.67 -3.78 -11.36
CA VAL A 45 7.38 -3.90 -10.68
C VAL A 45 7.60 -4.54 -9.33
N ASP A 46 7.17 -3.86 -8.28
CA ASP A 46 7.10 -4.44 -6.94
C ASP A 46 5.68 -4.96 -6.69
N VAL A 47 5.60 -6.14 -6.07
CA VAL A 47 4.35 -6.80 -5.71
C VAL A 47 4.15 -6.70 -4.21
N TRP A 48 3.03 -6.13 -3.79
CA TRP A 48 2.73 -5.90 -2.39
C TRP A 48 1.50 -6.67 -1.97
N LYS A 49 1.55 -7.25 -0.77
CA LYS A 49 0.41 -7.86 -0.11
C LYS A 49 0.24 -7.20 1.24
N TRP A 50 -1.00 -6.89 1.60
CA TRP A 50 -1.32 -6.43 2.95
C TRP A 50 -0.82 -7.45 3.97
N GLN A 51 -0.05 -7.00 4.95
CA GLN A 51 0.12 -7.79 6.17
C GLN A 51 -1.22 -7.72 6.90
N ALA A 52 -1.78 -8.89 7.25
CA ALA A 52 -2.87 -8.94 8.22
C ALA A 52 -2.38 -8.28 9.52
N GLU A 53 -3.31 -7.74 10.33
CA GLU A 53 -2.95 -7.26 11.67
C GLU A 53 -2.07 -8.31 12.35
N PRO A 54 -0.98 -7.90 13.03
CA PRO A 54 -0.14 -8.84 13.73
C PRO A 54 -1.06 -9.64 14.64
N THR A 55 -1.21 -10.94 14.34
CA THR A 55 -1.88 -11.86 15.23
C THR A 55 -1.12 -11.72 16.53
N SER A 56 -1.75 -11.10 17.54
CA SER A 56 -1.23 -11.13 18.90
C SER A 56 -0.86 -12.59 19.13
N LEU A 57 0.43 -12.86 19.31
CA LEU A 57 0.90 -14.17 19.71
C LEU A 57 0.21 -14.43 21.04
N ALA A 58 -0.91 -15.14 21.00
CA ALA A 58 -1.64 -15.56 22.18
C ALA A 58 -0.61 -16.29 23.05
N SER A 59 -0.28 -15.65 24.17
CA SER A 59 0.60 -16.18 25.20
C SER A 59 -0.27 -16.69 26.33
#